data_AF-A0A8T7C317-F1
#
_entry.id   AF-A0A8T7C317-F1
#
_cell.length_a   1.000
_cell.length_b   1.000
_cell.length_c   1.000
_cell.angle_alpha   90.00
_cell.angle_beta   90.00
_cell.angle_gamma   90.00
#
_symmetry.space_group_name_H-M   'P 1'
#
loop_
_entity.id
_entity.type
_entity.pdbx_description
1 polymer ?
#
loop_
_entity_poly.entity_id
_entity_poly.type
_entity_poly.pdbx_seq_one_letter_code
_entity_poly.pdbx_strand_id
1 'polypeptide(L)' 'MMLFVLIIVTLLSMWVCYQIARSRNANRLYWVIAGLLFGPLAIPFACFAKPVADP' A
#
# COMPACT_ATOMS: atom_id res chain seq x y z
N MET A 1 11.36 -21.53 7.89
CA MET A 1 11.74 -20.82 6.65
C MET A 1 10.56 -20.15 5.96
N MET A 2 9.44 -20.84 5.72
CA MET A 2 8.24 -20.30 5.06
C MET A 2 7.63 -19.04 5.73
N LEU A 3 7.59 -18.99 7.07
CA LEU A 3 7.04 -17.86 7.83
C LEU A 3 7.79 -16.55 7.62
N PHE A 4 9.13 -16.60 7.47
CA PHE A 4 9.93 -15.41 7.23
C PHE A 4 9.60 -14.77 5.89
N VAL A 5 9.36 -15.59 4.85
CA VAL A 5 8.99 -15.11 3.51
C VAL A 5 7.66 -14.38 3.55
N LEU A 6 6.66 -14.93 4.24
CA LEU A 6 5.34 -14.30 4.41
C LEU A 6 5.44 -12.97 5.18
N ILE A 7 6.23 -12.92 6.25
CA ILE A 7 6.43 -11.70 7.04
C ILE A 7 7.12 -10.62 6.19
N ILE A 8 8.16 -10.97 5.43
CA ILE A 8 8.89 -10.05 4.56
C ILE A 8 7.99 -9.53 3.44
N VAL A 9 7.21 -10.40 2.78
CA VAL A 9 6.24 -9.99 1.75
C VAL A 9 5.19 -9.04 2.31
N THR A 10 4.70 -9.28 3.52
CA THR A 10 3.70 -8.42 4.18
C THR A 10 4.29 -7.05 4.51
N LEU A 11 5.51 -7.02 5.07
CA LEU A 11 6.24 -5.78 5.36
C LEU A 11 6.56 -4.99 4.08
N LEU A 12 6.99 -5.66 3.01
CA LEU A 12 7.25 -5.03 1.71
C LEU A 12 5.96 -4.49 1.09
N SER A 13 4.86 -5.23 1.15
CA SER A 13 3.56 -4.77 0.67
C SER A 13 3.09 -3.52 1.42
N MET A 14 3.22 -3.53 2.74
CA MET A 14 2.86 -2.40 3.61
C MET A 14 3.75 -1.17 3.32
N TRP A 15 5.06 -1.38 3.13
CA TRP A 15 6.02 -0.33 2.79
C TRP A 15 5.72 0.30 1.43
N VAL A 16 5.44 -0.52 0.43
CA VAL A 16 5.11 -0.05 -0.93
C VAL A 16 3.79 0.72 -0.93
N CYS A 17 2.76 0.23 -0.22
CA CYS A 17 1.51 0.97 -0.05
C CYS A 17 1.73 2.33 0.66
N TYR A 18 2.59 2.37 1.69
CA TYR A 18 2.93 3.60 2.40
C TYR A 18 3.67 4.60 1.51
N GLN A 19 4.68 4.14 0.76
CA GLN A 19 5.46 4.98 -0.15
C GLN A 19 4.60 5.55 -1.28
N ILE A 20 3.69 4.76 -1.84
CA ILE A 20 2.81 5.21 -2.91
C ILE A 20 1.80 6.24 -2.38
N ALA A 21 1.20 6.00 -1.21
CA ALA A 21 0.32 6.96 -0.56
C ALA A 21 1.05 8.28 -0.23
N ARG A 22 2.32 8.20 0.18
CA ARG A 22 3.17 9.37 0.47
C ARG A 22 3.58 10.13 -0.79
N SER A 23 3.91 9.43 -1.87
CA SER A 23 4.29 10.03 -3.16
C SER A 23 3.11 10.74 -3.83
N ARG A 24 1.89 10.21 -3.69
CA ARG A 24 0.70 10.72 -4.37
C ARG A 24 -0.13 11.73 -3.56
N ASN A 25 0.22 12.06 -2.30
CA ASN A 25 -0.68 12.79 -1.39
C ASN A 25 -2.11 12.18 -1.35
N ALA A 26 -2.21 10.87 -1.55
CA ALA A 26 -3.47 10.16 -1.46
C ALA A 26 -3.78 9.84 0.02
N ASN A 27 -5.04 9.62 0.34
CA ASN A 27 -5.47 9.36 1.70
C ASN A 27 -4.76 8.12 2.28
N ARG A 28 -3.78 8.33 3.17
CA ARG A 28 -2.93 7.26 3.71
C ARG A 28 -3.74 6.17 4.39
N LEU A 29 -4.81 6.54 5.10
CA LEU A 29 -5.71 5.59 5.77
C LEU A 29 -6.41 4.66 4.77
N TYR A 30 -6.87 5.20 3.63
CA TYR A 30 -7.50 4.39 2.58
C TYR A 30 -6.52 3.37 2.00
N TRP A 31 -5.26 3.77 1.76
CA TRP A 31 -4.22 2.88 1.23
C TRP A 31 -3.74 1.84 2.24
N VAL A 32 -3.70 2.17 3.53
CA VAL A 32 -3.39 1.20 4.59
C VAL A 32 -4.48 0.14 4.69
N ILE A 33 -5.76 0.53 4.65
CA ILE A 33 -6.89 -0.40 4.67
C ILE A 33 -6.91 -1.25 3.38
N ALA A 34 -6.66 -0.65 2.22
CA ALA A 34 -6.57 -1.36 0.95
C ALA A 34 -5.39 -2.36 0.92
N GLY A 35 -4.21 -1.97 1.42
CA GLY A 35 -3.06 -2.85 1.55
C GLY A 35 -3.29 -4.00 2.54
N LEU A 36 -4.10 -3.78 3.58
CA LEU A 36 -4.50 -4.83 4.53
C LEU A 36 -5.53 -5.79 3.91
N LEU A 37 -6.50 -5.27 3.15
CA LEU A 37 -7.60 -6.07 2.60
C LEU A 37 -7.20 -6.83 1.33
N PHE A 38 -6.43 -6.20 0.45
CA PHE A 38 -6.01 -6.76 -0.84
C PHE A 38 -4.56 -7.26 -0.85
N GLY A 39 -3.79 -7.04 0.22
CA GLY A 39 -2.41 -7.50 0.33
C GLY A 39 -1.53 -6.95 -0.81
N PRO A 40 -0.60 -7.75 -1.39
CA PRO A 40 0.28 -7.30 -2.46
C PRO A 40 -0.45 -6.93 -3.75
N LEU A 41 -1.70 -7.37 -3.93
CA LEU A 41 -2.53 -6.94 -5.06
C LEU A 41 -2.90 -5.46 -4.97
N ALA A 42 -2.85 -4.83 -3.79
CA ALA A 42 -3.10 -3.39 -3.65
C ALA A 42 -2.04 -2.53 -4.33
N ILE A 43 -0.81 -3.05 -4.52
CA ILE A 43 0.33 -2.31 -5.07
C ILE A 43 0.07 -1.72 -6.47
N PRO A 44 -0.39 -2.50 -7.48
CA PRO A 44 -0.72 -1.93 -8.79
C PRO A 44 -1.84 -0.89 -8.71
N PHE A 45 -2.89 -1.14 -7.91
CA PHE A 45 -3.96 -0.16 -7.71
C PHE A 45 -3.45 1.11 -7.03
N ALA A 46 -2.46 1.00 -6.14
CA ALA A 46 -1.79 2.13 -5.51
C ALA A 46 -1.09 3.00 -6.54
N CYS A 47 -0.40 2.40 -7.51
CA CYS A 47 0.27 3.15 -8.57
C CYS A 47 -0.70 3.99 -9.41
N PHE A 48 -1.95 3.50 -9.58
CA PHE A 48 -3.03 4.21 -10.29
C PHE A 48 -3.84 5.17 -9.40
N ALA A 49 -3.54 5.24 -8.10
CA ALA A 49 -4.22 6.15 -7.19
C ALA A 49 -3.95 7.61 -7.58
N LYS A 50 -5.02 8.35 -7.82
CA LYS A 50 -4.94 9.80 -8.01
C LYS A 50 -4.72 10.48 -6.66
N PRO A 51 -3.98 11.62 -6.62
CA PRO A 51 -3.93 12.47 -5.44
C PRO A 51 -5.34 12.80 -4.98
N VAL A 52 -5.56 12.78 -3.67
CA VAL A 52 -6.76 13.42 -3.14
C VAL A 52 -6.56 14.90 -3.39
N ALA A 53 -7.43 15.50 -4.21
CA ALA A 53 -7.44 16.93 -4.39
C ALA A 53 -7.70 17.54 -3.01
N ASP A 54 -6.67 18.20 -2.45
CA ASP A 54 -6.84 19.07 -1.30
C ASP A 54 -7.92 20.12 -1.66
N PRO A 55 -8.97 20.29 -0.83
CA PRO A 55 -9.99 21.31 -1.05
C PRO A 55 -9.44 22.73 -0.99
#